data_AF-A0A0S7EV00-F1
#
_entry.id   AF-A0A0S7EV00-F1
#
_cell.length_a   1.000
_cell.length_b   1.000
_cell.length_c   1.000
_cell.angle_alpha   90.00
_cell.angle_beta   90.00
_cell.angle_gamma   90.00
#
_symmetry.space_group_name_H-M   'P 1'
#
loop_
_entity.id
_entity.type
_entity.pdbx_description
1 polymer ?
#
loop_
_entity_poly.entity_id
_entity_poly.type
_entity_poly.pdbx_seq_one_letter_code
_entity_poly.pdbx_strand_id
1 'polypeptide(L)'
;MKREVKGCCVQCSHGRCSTAFHPSCAQAAGILMHPDDWPFVVFITCHRHRAPVIPERNKASLRDLSVGQKVICKHKNCRYYYSEVVELTTATFYEVVFDDGSYSDNLFPEDIENRDCVQLGPPSAGQPVPVSEVWIY
;
A
#
# COMPACT_ATOMS: atom_id res chain seq x y z
N MET A 1 27.04 34.01 9.15
CA MET A 1 25.71 33.62 9.65
C MET A 1 25.38 32.24 9.12
N LYS A 2 25.36 31.21 9.98
CA LYS A 2 24.91 29.87 9.60
C LYS A 2 23.37 29.92 9.49
N ARG A 3 22.81 29.64 8.31
CA ARG A 3 21.37 29.44 8.16
C ARG A 3 21.02 28.10 8.82
N GLU A 4 20.36 28.14 9.97
CA GLU A 4 19.66 26.97 10.51
C GLU A 4 18.55 26.58 9.51
N VAL A 5 18.63 25.38 8.95
CA VAL A 5 17.56 24.81 8.14
C VAL A 5 16.57 24.16 9.10
N LYS A 6 15.56 24.92 9.56
CA LYS A 6 14.45 24.36 10.35
C LYS A 6 13.37 23.87 9.41
N GLY A 7 13.51 22.64 8.93
CA GLY A 7 12.48 21.91 8.19
C GLY A 7 13.02 21.07 7.03
N CYS A 8 12.41 19.90 6.79
CA CYS A 8 12.63 19.09 5.60
C CYS A 8 11.47 19.31 4.61
N CYS A 9 11.80 19.58 3.35
CA CYS A 9 10.83 19.69 2.26
C CYS A 9 10.98 18.49 1.34
N VAL A 10 9.85 17.94 0.88
CA VAL A 10 9.82 16.90 -0.15
C VAL A 10 9.32 17.49 -1.48
N GLN A 11 9.85 16.98 -2.59
CA GLN A 11 9.41 17.36 -3.93
C GLN A 11 8.27 16.47 -4.40
N CYS A 12 7.36 17.05 -5.17
CA CYS A 12 6.34 16.31 -5.90
C CYS A 12 7.00 15.31 -6.87
N SER A 13 6.67 14.03 -6.75
CA SER A 13 7.21 12.94 -7.58
C SER A 13 6.67 12.92 -9.02
N HIS A 14 5.70 13.79 -9.35
CA HIS A 14 5.09 13.82 -10.67
C HIS A 14 5.96 14.55 -11.71
N GLY A 15 6.72 13.78 -12.48
CA GLY A 15 7.47 14.26 -13.64
C GLY A 15 8.53 15.31 -13.27
N ARG A 16 8.43 16.51 -13.87
CA ARG A 16 9.32 17.66 -13.59
C ARG A 16 8.65 18.71 -12.72
N CYS A 17 7.68 18.32 -11.89
CA CYS A 17 7.01 19.25 -10.99
C CYS A 17 8.00 19.81 -9.96
N SER A 18 8.17 21.14 -9.91
CA SER A 18 9.05 21.83 -8.96
C SER A 18 8.38 22.19 -7.63
N THR A 19 7.19 21.63 -7.36
CA THR A 19 6.45 21.93 -6.14
C THR A 19 7.04 21.19 -4.96
N ALA A 20 7.54 21.96 -3.99
CA ALA A 20 8.04 21.49 -2.71
C ALA A 20 7.03 21.77 -1.60
N PHE A 21 6.96 20.91 -0.59
CA PHE A 21 6.12 21.12 0.58
C PHE A 21 6.65 20.34 1.78
N HIS A 22 6.25 20.75 2.98
CA HIS A 22 6.57 19.98 4.19
C HIS A 22 5.71 18.71 4.24
N PRO A 23 6.28 17.54 4.58
CA PRO A 23 5.51 16.31 4.72
C PRO A 23 4.31 16.44 5.67
N SER A 24 4.51 17.07 6.83
CA SER A 24 3.45 17.28 7.82
C SER A 24 2.31 18.15 7.29
N CYS A 25 2.62 19.23 6.56
CA CYS A 25 1.60 20.08 5.93
C CYS A 25 0.84 19.33 4.83
N ALA A 26 1.53 18.50 4.04
CA ALA A 26 0.89 17.67 3.03
C ALA A 26 -0.07 16.66 3.64
N GLN A 27 0.34 15.98 4.72
CA GLN A 27 -0.53 15.07 5.46
C GLN A 27 -1.76 15.79 6.00
N ALA A 28 -1.58 16.94 6.66
CA ALA A 28 -2.69 17.74 7.19
C ALA A 28 -3.66 18.22 6.11
N ALA A 29 -3.16 18.45 4.89
CA ALA A 29 -3.95 18.84 3.73
C ALA A 29 -4.56 17.64 2.97
N GLY A 30 -4.44 16.42 3.49
CA GLY A 30 -4.99 15.21 2.89
C GLY A 30 -4.29 14.76 1.61
N ILE A 31 -3.02 15.12 1.43
CA ILE A 31 -2.17 14.56 0.37
C ILE A 31 -1.80 13.13 0.76
N LEU A 32 -2.15 12.18 -0.12
CA LEU A 32 -1.75 10.79 0.01
C LEU A 32 -0.25 10.64 -0.27
N MET A 33 0.44 9.93 0.62
CA MET A 33 1.81 9.47 0.44
C MET A 33 1.74 7.96 0.29
N HIS A 34 2.22 7.44 -0.83
CA HIS A 34 2.26 6.00 -1.05
C HIS A 34 3.70 5.52 -0.84
N PRO A 35 3.93 4.42 -0.10
CA PRO A 35 5.21 3.75 -0.16
C PRO A 35 5.46 3.28 -1.60
N ASP A 36 6.70 3.40 -2.07
CA ASP A 36 7.10 2.99 -3.42
C ASP A 36 8.43 2.22 -3.33
N ASP A 37 8.79 1.53 -4.41
CA ASP A 37 9.95 0.64 -4.42
C ASP A 37 11.27 1.42 -4.26
N TRP A 38 12.21 0.87 -3.49
CA TRP A 38 13.58 1.40 -3.37
C TRP A 38 14.20 1.67 -4.77
N PRO A 39 14.83 2.83 -5.05
CA PRO A 39 15.35 3.86 -4.14
C PRO A 39 14.37 4.98 -3.75
N PHE A 40 13.13 4.93 -4.22
CA PHE A 40 12.14 5.97 -3.94
C PHE A 40 11.17 5.44 -2.89
N VAL A 41 11.56 5.52 -1.62
CA VAL A 41 10.77 4.98 -0.49
C VAL A 41 9.35 5.55 -0.39
N VAL A 42 9.09 6.72 -0.99
CA VAL A 42 7.77 7.36 -0.99
C VAL A 42 7.46 8.04 -2.32
N PHE A 43 6.26 7.81 -2.85
CA PHE A 43 5.66 8.56 -3.95
C PHE A 43 4.64 9.57 -3.39
N ILE A 44 4.87 10.86 -3.67
CA ILE A 44 4.06 11.94 -3.13
C ILE A 44 3.76 13.00 -4.20
N THR A 45 2.50 13.41 -4.31
CA THR A 45 2.07 14.37 -5.35
C THR A 45 1.47 15.62 -4.73
N CYS A 46 1.81 16.81 -5.24
CA CYS A 46 1.19 18.06 -4.80
C CYS A 46 -0.30 18.11 -5.15
N HIS A 47 -1.03 19.07 -4.59
CA HIS A 47 -2.47 19.25 -4.87
C HIS A 47 -2.83 19.35 -6.36
N ARG A 48 -1.91 19.82 -7.21
CA ARG A 48 -2.10 19.90 -8.67
C ARG A 48 -2.03 18.56 -9.38
N HIS A 49 -1.37 17.58 -8.76
CA HIS A 49 -1.19 16.22 -9.29
C HIS A 49 -1.76 15.18 -8.35
N ARG A 50 -2.71 15.57 -7.49
CA ARG A 50 -3.37 14.67 -6.55
C ARG A 50 -3.92 13.50 -7.34
N ALA A 51 -3.36 12.31 -7.13
CA ALA A 51 -3.93 11.11 -7.70
C ALA A 51 -5.40 11.06 -7.27
N PRO A 52 -6.34 10.78 -8.19
CA PRO A 52 -7.71 10.51 -7.78
C PRO A 52 -7.63 9.43 -6.70
N VAL A 53 -8.28 9.67 -5.56
CA VAL A 53 -8.49 8.63 -4.56
C VAL A 53 -9.22 7.55 -5.34
N ILE A 54 -8.50 6.49 -5.74
CA ILE A 54 -9.14 5.31 -6.29
C ILE A 54 -9.96 4.84 -5.10
N PRO A 55 -11.30 4.95 -5.13
CA PRO A 55 -12.11 4.44 -4.04
C PRO A 55 -11.64 3.00 -3.81
N GLU A 56 -11.40 2.64 -2.55
CA GLU A 56 -10.99 1.30 -2.13
C GLU A 56 -11.63 0.30 -3.08
N ARG A 57 -10.79 -0.47 -3.79
CA ARG A 57 -11.24 -1.32 -4.90
C ARG A 57 -12.41 -2.13 -4.40
N ASN A 58 -13.61 -1.70 -4.79
CA ASN A 58 -14.82 -2.16 -4.17
C ASN A 58 -14.86 -3.67 -4.40
N LYS A 59 -15.13 -4.47 -3.38
CA LYS A 59 -15.18 -5.95 -3.51
C LYS A 59 -16.11 -6.40 -4.64
N ALA A 60 -17.03 -5.52 -5.05
CA ALA A 60 -17.86 -5.62 -6.24
C ALA A 60 -17.07 -5.68 -7.57
N SER A 61 -15.98 -4.92 -7.73
CA SER A 61 -15.19 -4.88 -8.97
C SER A 61 -14.46 -6.20 -9.27
N LEU A 62 -14.21 -7.03 -8.25
CA LEU A 62 -13.70 -8.39 -8.44
C LEU A 62 -14.79 -9.38 -8.89
N ARG A 63 -16.07 -9.11 -8.58
CA ARG A 63 -17.18 -10.01 -8.93
C ARG A 63 -17.49 -10.02 -10.42
N ASP A 64 -17.06 -9.00 -11.15
CA ASP A 64 -17.28 -8.87 -12.59
C ASP A 64 -16.11 -9.41 -13.43
N LEU A 65 -15.10 -10.04 -12.82
CA LEU A 65 -13.97 -10.62 -13.53
C LEU A 65 -14.22 -12.09 -13.85
N SER A 66 -13.94 -12.49 -15.10
CA SER A 66 -13.97 -13.89 -15.54
C SER A 66 -12.62 -14.31 -16.13
N VAL A 67 -12.28 -15.60 -16.02
CA VAL A 67 -11.15 -16.19 -16.75
C VAL A 67 -11.35 -15.94 -18.26
N GLY A 68 -10.29 -15.55 -18.96
CA GLY A 68 -10.31 -15.17 -20.37
C GLY A 68 -10.67 -13.70 -20.63
N GLN A 69 -11.03 -12.93 -19.61
CA GLN A 69 -11.34 -11.50 -19.78
C GLN A 69 -10.08 -10.68 -20.04
N LYS A 70 -10.15 -9.79 -21.03
CA LYS A 70 -9.10 -8.79 -21.27
C LYS A 70 -9.22 -7.65 -20.26
N VAL A 71 -8.11 -7.36 -19.60
CA VAL A 71 -7.99 -6.34 -18.56
C VAL A 71 -6.75 -5.48 -18.79
N ILE A 72 -6.69 -4.34 -18.10
CA ILE A 72 -5.49 -3.52 -18.01
C ILE A 72 -4.90 -3.70 -16.61
N CYS A 73 -3.65 -4.14 -16.49
CA CYS A 73 -2.98 -4.39 -15.22
C CYS A 73 -1.60 -3.70 -15.15
N LYS A 74 -1.13 -3.42 -13.93
CA LYS A 74 0.21 -2.86 -13.66
C LYS A 74 1.21 -4.01 -13.71
N HIS A 75 2.22 -3.89 -14.57
CA HIS A 75 3.34 -4.81 -14.64
C HIS A 75 4.43 -4.43 -13.63
N LYS A 76 5.35 -5.34 -13.30
CA LYS A 76 6.47 -5.14 -12.37
C LYS A 76 7.42 -3.97 -12.70
N ASN A 77 7.31 -3.40 -13.91
CA ASN A 77 8.05 -2.19 -14.31
C ASN A 77 7.25 -0.88 -14.07
N CYS A 78 6.18 -0.95 -13.27
CA CYS A 78 5.27 0.13 -12.94
C CYS A 78 4.45 0.73 -14.10
N ARG A 79 4.44 0.10 -15.29
CA ARG A 79 3.61 0.51 -16.44
C ARG A 79 2.37 -0.37 -16.57
N TYR A 80 1.34 0.16 -17.23
CA TYR A 80 0.08 -0.54 -17.48
C TYR A 80 0.07 -1.19 -18.86
N TYR A 81 -0.40 -2.44 -18.93
CA TYR A 81 -0.50 -3.21 -20.17
C TYR A 81 -1.83 -3.97 -20.23
N TYR A 82 -2.23 -4.32 -21.45
CA TYR A 82 -3.30 -5.30 -21.65
C TYR A 82 -2.82 -6.69 -21.26
N SER A 83 -3.67 -7.42 -20.56
CA SER A 83 -3.47 -8.82 -20.18
C SER A 83 -4.79 -9.56 -20.18
N GLU A 84 -4.73 -10.88 -20.10
CA GLU A 84 -5.88 -11.77 -19.94
C GLU A 84 -5.89 -12.35 -18.53
N VAL A 85 -7.07 -12.48 -17.93
CA VAL A 85 -7.24 -13.16 -16.63
C VAL A 85 -7.07 -14.65 -16.82
N VAL A 86 -5.98 -15.21 -16.31
CA VAL A 86 -5.68 -16.66 -16.43
C VAL A 86 -6.40 -17.48 -15.37
N GLU A 87 -6.50 -16.95 -14.16
CA GLU A 87 -7.06 -17.65 -13.00
C GLU A 87 -7.65 -16.64 -12.02
N LEU A 88 -8.69 -17.07 -11.30
CA LEU A 88 -9.26 -16.34 -10.17
C LEU A 88 -8.95 -17.09 -8.89
N THR A 89 -8.05 -16.54 -8.08
CA THR A 89 -7.69 -17.09 -6.78
C THR A 89 -8.30 -16.27 -5.66
N THR A 90 -8.76 -16.94 -4.60
CA THR A 90 -9.17 -16.28 -3.35
C THR A 90 -8.00 -16.34 -2.40
N ALA A 91 -7.40 -15.19 -2.09
CA ALA A 91 -6.41 -15.06 -1.04
C ALA A 91 -7.08 -14.55 0.24
N THR A 92 -6.69 -15.12 1.38
CA THR A 92 -7.11 -14.66 2.70
C THR A 92 -5.99 -13.82 3.28
N PHE A 93 -6.31 -12.62 3.76
CA PHE A 93 -5.37 -11.76 4.47
C PHE A 93 -5.88 -11.50 5.88
N TYR A 94 -4.96 -11.35 6.83
CA TYR A 94 -5.24 -10.98 8.21
C TYR A 94 -4.87 -9.53 8.48
N GLU A 95 -5.68 -8.90 9.32
CA GLU A 95 -5.47 -7.55 9.81
C GLU A 95 -4.87 -7.61 11.21
N VAL A 96 -3.75 -6.92 11.42
CA VAL A 96 -3.05 -6.88 12.71
C VAL A 96 -2.68 -5.45 13.10
N VAL A 97 -2.65 -5.22 14.41
CA VAL A 97 -2.09 -4.01 15.01
C VAL A 97 -0.87 -4.44 15.81
N PHE A 98 0.28 -3.84 15.51
CA PHE A 98 1.53 -4.12 16.21
C PHE A 98 1.61 -3.34 17.53
N ASP A 99 2.51 -3.76 18.42
CA ASP A 99 2.70 -3.14 19.74
C ASP A 99 3.13 -1.66 19.66
N ASP A 100 3.78 -1.24 18.57
CA ASP A 100 4.16 0.15 18.30
C ASP A 100 3.00 1.01 17.75
N GLY A 101 1.83 0.40 17.56
CA GLY A 101 0.63 1.03 17.01
C GLY A 101 0.57 1.07 15.49
N SER A 102 1.56 0.49 14.78
CA SER A 102 1.47 0.30 13.33
C SER A 102 0.41 -0.76 12.97
N TYR A 103 -0.04 -0.75 11.72
CA TYR A 103 -1.14 -1.58 11.22
C TYR A 103 -0.78 -2.22 9.89
N SER A 104 -1.20 -3.47 9.69
CA SER A 104 -1.06 -4.22 8.43
C SER A 104 -2.37 -4.97 8.14
N ASP A 105 -2.81 -4.96 6.88
CA ASP A 105 -3.99 -5.65 6.36
C ASP A 105 -3.67 -6.71 5.29
N ASN A 106 -2.39 -7.02 5.13
CA ASN A 106 -1.85 -7.80 4.03
C ASN A 106 -1.06 -9.03 4.47
N LEU A 107 -1.21 -9.49 5.72
CA LEU A 107 -0.56 -10.70 6.21
C LEU A 107 -1.25 -11.96 5.70
N PHE A 108 -0.45 -12.91 5.24
CA PHE A 108 -0.91 -14.24 4.92
C PHE A 108 -1.09 -15.09 6.20
N PRO A 109 -1.98 -16.10 6.19
CA PRO A 109 -2.11 -17.02 7.32
C PRO A 109 -0.79 -17.71 7.70
N GLU A 110 0.10 -17.93 6.73
CA GLU A 110 1.44 -18.50 6.90
C GLU A 110 2.40 -17.57 7.67
N ASP A 111 2.12 -16.26 7.70
CA ASP A 111 2.96 -15.28 8.42
C ASP A 111 2.69 -15.29 9.93
N ILE A 112 1.62 -15.98 10.39
CA ILE A 112 1.35 -16.17 11.82
C ILE A 112 2.23 -17.28 12.37
N GLU A 113 3.12 -16.93 13.29
CA GLU A 113 4.01 -17.89 13.93
C GLU A 113 3.29 -18.67 15.03
N ASN A 114 3.85 -19.84 15.37
CA ASN A 114 3.37 -20.71 16.45
C ASN A 114 1.92 -21.23 16.29
N ARG A 115 1.33 -21.07 15.10
CA ARG A 115 0.02 -21.63 14.77
C ARG A 115 -0.10 -21.86 13.26
N ASP A 116 -0.52 -23.05 12.87
CA ASP A 116 -0.89 -23.33 11.48
C ASP A 116 -2.26 -22.72 11.16
N CYS A 117 -2.29 -21.43 10.83
CA CYS A 117 -3.52 -20.72 10.49
C CYS A 117 -4.10 -21.12 9.14
N VAL A 118 -3.32 -21.77 8.27
CA VAL A 118 -3.81 -22.32 7.00
C VAL A 118 -4.77 -23.49 7.27
N GLN A 119 -4.43 -24.36 8.22
CA GLN A 119 -5.28 -25.51 8.57
C GLN A 119 -6.30 -25.21 9.68
N LEU A 120 -5.89 -24.44 10.70
CA LEU A 120 -6.70 -24.19 11.90
C LEU A 120 -7.56 -22.93 11.80
N GLY A 121 -7.44 -22.19 10.70
CA GLY A 121 -8.12 -20.92 10.52
C GLY A 121 -7.60 -19.79 11.43
N PRO A 122 -8.28 -18.64 11.41
CA PRO A 122 -7.79 -17.42 12.03
C PRO A 122 -7.76 -17.50 13.57
N PRO A 123 -6.86 -16.73 14.21
CA PRO A 123 -6.91 -16.49 15.64
C PRO A 123 -8.19 -15.77 16.06
N SER A 124 -8.50 -15.84 17.36
CA SER A 124 -9.63 -15.07 17.89
C SER A 124 -9.32 -13.59 17.74
N ALA A 125 -10.32 -12.77 17.39
CA ALA A 125 -10.11 -11.33 17.23
C ALA A 125 -9.52 -10.73 18.52
N GLY A 126 -8.43 -9.97 18.38
CA GLY A 126 -7.70 -9.35 19.50
C GLY A 126 -6.75 -10.30 20.24
N GLN A 127 -6.61 -11.55 19.83
CA GLN A 127 -5.60 -12.45 20.38
C GLN A 127 -4.19 -11.99 19.95
N PRO A 128 -3.24 -11.82 20.89
CA PRO A 128 -1.85 -11.56 20.54
C PRO A 128 -1.26 -12.74 19.78
N VAL A 129 -0.65 -12.46 18.63
CA VAL A 129 0.01 -13.46 17.78
C VAL A 129 1.40 -12.99 17.39
N PRO A 130 2.42 -13.85 17.50
CA PRO A 130 3.72 -13.56 16.90
C PRO A 130 3.58 -13.65 15.37
N VAL A 131 4.23 -12.74 14.66
CA VAL A 131 4.23 -12.70 13.20
C VAL A 131 5.67 -12.70 12.71
N SER A 132 5.98 -13.49 11.68
CA SER A 132 7.30 -13.51 11.08
C SER A 132 7.55 -12.18 10.37
N GLU A 133 8.76 -11.62 10.52
CA GLU A 133 9.16 -10.27 10.06
C GLU A 133 8.35 -9.76 8.87
N VAL A 134 7.47 -8.81 9.17
CA VAL A 134 6.61 -8.17 8.19
C VAL A 134 7.44 -7.08 7.54
N TRP A 135 7.56 -7.12 6.21
CA TRP A 135 8.02 -5.94 5.47
C TRP A 135 6.94 -4.86 5.63
N ILE A 136 7.11 -4.02 6.64
CA ILE A 136 6.31 -2.83 6.84
C ILE A 136 6.67 -1.89 5.69
N TYR A 137 5.83 -1.84 4.66
CA TYR A 137 5.95 -0.90 3.55
C TYR A 137 5.45 0.48 3.96
#